data_AF-A0A1C5WZF1-F1
#
_entry.id   AF-A0A1C5WZF1-F1
#
_cell.length_a   1.000
_cell.length_b   1.000
_cell.length_c   1.000
_cell.angle_alpha   90.00
_cell.angle_beta   90.00
_cell.angle_gamma   90.00
#
_symmetry.space_group_name_H-M   'P 1'
#
loop_
_entity.id
_entity.type
_entity.pdbx_description
1 polymer ?
#
loop_
_entity_poly.entity_id
_entity_poly.type
_entity_poly.pdbx_seq_one_letter_code
_entity_poly.pdbx_strand_id
1 'polypeptide(L)'
;MILEISKLSFHCDKCGKEFVLKGHWYNQVLIEWWREVRWIVHCITKHPETPNKRDVLYVLRVIVAFVPLLILQILDIIATPFRHL
;
A
#
# COMPACT_ATOMS: atom_id res chain seq x y z
N MET A 1 -11.88 -1.97 20.02
CA MET A 1 -10.52 -1.99 19.46
C MET A 1 -10.43 -0.83 18.49
N ILE A 2 -9.61 0.18 18.79
CA ILE A 2 -9.56 1.45 18.07
C ILE A 2 -9.15 1.18 16.62
N LEU A 3 -9.97 1.61 15.66
CA LEU A 3 -9.63 1.68 14.24
C LEU A 3 -8.47 2.70 14.10
N GLU A 4 -7.24 2.25 14.29
CA GLU A 4 -6.07 3.09 14.02
C GLU A 4 -5.98 3.29 12.52
N ILE A 5 -6.54 4.41 12.05
CA ILE A 5 -6.39 4.87 10.69
C ILE A 5 -4.90 5.17 10.52
N SER A 6 -4.19 4.21 9.95
CA SER A 6 -2.78 4.38 9.66
C SER A 6 -2.66 5.41 8.53
N LYS A 7 -2.00 6.53 8.86
CA LYS A 7 -1.73 7.65 7.95
C LYS A 7 -0.25 7.71 7.69
N LEU A 8 0.14 7.72 6.42
CA LEU A 8 1.52 7.88 6.01
C LEU A 8 1.60 8.97 4.94
N SER A 9 2.48 9.93 5.15
CA SER A 9 2.76 11.00 4.19
C SER A 9 4.19 10.89 3.66
N PHE A 10 4.38 11.19 2.38
CA PHE A 10 5.70 11.28 1.76
C PHE A 10 5.70 12.38 0.70
N HIS A 11 6.87 12.95 0.42
CA HIS A 11 7.03 14.01 -0.58
C HIS A 11 7.92 13.52 -1.72
N CYS A 12 7.65 14.03 -2.93
CA CYS A 12 8.51 13.80 -4.07
C CYS A 12 9.65 14.80 -4.17
N ASP A 13 10.89 14.35 -4.03
CA ASP A 13 12.08 15.20 -4.12
C ASP A 13 12.24 15.89 -5.47
N LYS A 14 11.64 15.35 -6.54
CA LYS A 14 11.75 15.89 -7.91
C LYS A 14 10.75 16.99 -8.22
N CYS A 15 9.54 16.94 -7.64
CA CYS A 15 8.48 17.93 -7.91
C CYS A 15 7.89 18.60 -6.66
N GLY A 16 8.39 18.25 -5.48
CA GLY A 16 7.91 18.75 -4.19
C GLY A 16 6.51 18.29 -3.81
N LYS A 17 5.90 17.36 -4.56
CA LYS A 17 4.51 16.96 -4.35
C LYS A 17 4.37 16.09 -3.11
N GLU A 18 3.47 16.47 -2.21
CA GLU A 18 3.10 15.67 -1.05
C GLU A 18 2.01 14.65 -1.39
N PHE A 19 2.19 13.43 -0.89
CA PHE A 19 1.25 12.33 -0.97
C PHE A 19 0.84 11.93 0.43
N VAL A 20 -0.47 11.88 0.68
CA VAL A 20 -1.04 11.34 1.91
C VAL A 20 -1.74 10.03 1.57
N LEU A 21 -1.30 8.92 2.18
CA LEU A 21 -2.07 7.68 2.23
C LEU A 21 -2.84 7.64 3.53
N LYS A 22 -4.15 7.44 3.40
CA LYS A 22 -5.05 7.12 4.50
C LYS A 22 -5.67 5.77 4.17
N GLY A 23 -5.65 4.84 5.09
CA GLY A 23 -6.41 3.61 4.92
C GLY A 23 -6.67 2.91 6.23
N HIS A 24 -7.75 2.13 6.24
CA HIS A 24 -8.10 1.21 7.33
C HIS A 24 -7.24 -0.07 7.26
N TRP A 25 -5.99 0.06 6.84
CA TRP A 25 -5.09 -1.07 6.74
C TRP A 25 -4.69 -1.45 8.15
N TYR A 26 -5.06 -2.66 8.56
CA TYR A 26 -4.64 -3.24 9.82
C TYR A 26 -3.13 -3.54 9.87
N ASN A 27 -2.44 -3.53 8.73
CA ASN A 27 -1.03 -3.87 8.62
C ASN A 27 -0.22 -2.68 8.08
N GLN A 28 0.70 -2.16 8.91
CA GLN A 28 1.61 -1.08 8.53
C GLN A 28 2.50 -1.46 7.32
N VAL A 29 2.85 -2.74 7.17
CA VAL A 29 3.63 -3.25 6.02
C VAL A 29 2.88 -3.03 4.71
N LEU A 30 1.54 -3.14 4.70
CA LEU A 30 0.75 -2.88 3.50
C LEU A 30 0.80 -1.41 3.09
N ILE A 31 0.69 -0.50 4.05
CA ILE A 31 0.78 0.95 3.77
C ILE A 31 2.14 1.31 3.21
N GLU A 32 3.20 0.70 3.75
CA GLU A 32 4.57 0.87 3.26
C GLU A 32 4.70 0.39 1.80
N TRP A 33 4.18 -0.79 1.48
CA TRP A 33 4.21 -1.31 0.10
C TRP A 33 3.42 -0.42 -0.87
N TRP A 34 2.25 0.05 -0.45
CA TRP A 34 1.44 0.98 -1.25
C TRP A 34 2.11 2.34 -1.42
N ARG A 35 2.92 2.79 -0.44
CA ARG A 35 3.74 3.99 -0.57
C ARG A 35 4.70 3.85 -1.77
N GLU A 36 5.47 2.77 -1.81
CA GLU A 36 6.44 2.49 -2.86
C GLU A 36 5.79 2.36 -4.24
N VAL A 37 4.67 1.62 -4.34
CA VAL A 37 3.93 1.50 -5.60
C VAL A 37 3.45 2.86 -6.08
N ARG A 38 2.87 3.68 -5.19
CA ARG A 38 2.39 5.01 -5.51
C ARG A 38 3.52 5.95 -5.94
N TRP A 39 4.70 5.81 -5.32
CA TRP A 39 5.91 6.51 -5.73
C TRP A 39 6.32 6.14 -7.15
N ILE A 40 6.48 4.84 -7.44
CA ILE A 40 6.88 4.35 -8.77
C ILE A 40 5.89 4.82 -9.85
N VAL A 41 4.58 4.70 -9.59
CA VAL A 41 3.54 5.17 -10.51
C VAL A 41 3.61 6.69 -10.68
N HIS A 42 3.83 7.45 -9.61
CA HIS A 42 4.00 8.90 -9.70
C HIS A 42 5.21 9.27 -10.56
N CYS A 43 6.35 8.62 -10.33
CA CYS A 43 7.55 8.79 -11.14
C CYS A 43 7.19 8.53 -12.60
N ILE A 44 6.74 7.34 -13.00
CA ILE A 44 6.42 6.99 -14.39
C ILE A 44 5.42 7.98 -15.05
N THR A 45 4.43 8.46 -14.31
CA THR A 45 3.36 9.31 -14.87
C THR A 45 3.70 10.79 -14.95
N LYS A 46 4.53 11.31 -14.03
CA LYS A 46 4.83 12.75 -13.92
C LYS A 46 6.25 13.10 -14.29
N HIS A 47 7.18 12.18 -14.09
CA HIS A 47 8.55 12.27 -14.53
C HIS A 47 8.69 11.23 -15.65
N PRO A 48 8.85 11.62 -16.94
CA PRO A 48 9.01 10.66 -18.04
C PRO A 48 10.35 9.92 -17.95
N GLU A 49 10.58 9.23 -16.84
CA GLU A 49 11.63 8.27 -16.61
C GLU A 49 11.15 6.95 -17.17
N THR A 50 12.02 6.30 -17.93
CA THR A 50 11.72 4.98 -18.47
C THR A 50 11.55 4.01 -17.31
N PRO A 51 10.39 3.36 -17.15
CA PRO A 51 10.16 2.44 -16.06
C PRO A 51 11.20 1.32 -16.10
N ASN A 52 11.95 1.13 -15.03
CA ASN A 52 12.87 0.00 -14.94
C ASN A 52 12.04 -1.28 -14.92
N LYS A 53 12.45 -2.31 -15.69
CA LYS A 53 11.82 -3.64 -15.65
C LYS A 53 11.73 -4.20 -14.23
N ARG A 54 12.68 -3.83 -13.36
CA ARG A 54 12.68 -4.18 -11.92
C ARG A 54 11.51 -3.54 -11.16
N ASP A 55 11.22 -2.27 -11.42
CA ASP A 55 10.16 -1.53 -10.74
C ASP A 55 8.78 -2.06 -11.17
N VAL A 56 8.61 -2.34 -12.46
CA VAL A 56 7.39 -2.98 -12.98
C VAL A 56 7.20 -4.37 -12.38
N LEU A 57 8.27 -5.18 -12.31
CA LEU A 57 8.22 -6.50 -11.68
C LEU A 57 7.92 -6.41 -10.18
N TYR A 58 8.45 -5.41 -9.49
CA TYR A 58 8.16 -5.15 -8.08
C TYR A 58 6.67 -4.81 -7.87
N VAL A 59 6.12 -3.87 -8.64
CA VAL A 59 4.69 -3.53 -8.59
C VAL A 59 3.82 -4.76 -8.84
N LEU A 60 4.16 -5.56 -9.85
CA LEU A 60 3.44 -6.81 -10.14
C LEU A 60 3.51 -7.80 -8.97
N ARG A 61 4.69 -7.99 -8.36
CA ARG A 61 4.87 -8.86 -7.19
C ARG A 61 4.06 -8.38 -5.98
N VAL A 62 4.05 -7.07 -5.73
CA VAL A 62 3.25 -6.47 -4.64
C VAL A 62 1.77 -6.75 -4.88
N ILE A 63 1.26 -6.57 -6.10
CA ILE A 63 -0.13 -6.89 -6.45
C ILE A 63 -0.45 -8.38 -6.21
N VAL A 64 0.44 -9.29 -6.61
CA VAL A 64 0.25 -10.73 -6.38
C VAL A 64 0.25 -11.07 -4.89
N ALA A 65 1.16 -10.49 -4.10
CA ALA A 65 1.22 -10.68 -2.65
C ALA A 65 0.02 -10.04 -1.93
N PHE A 66 -0.63 -9.06 -2.55
CA PHE A 66 -1.77 -8.35 -1.98
C PHE A 66 -3.05 -9.18 -1.98
N VAL A 67 -3.27 -10.02 -3.00
CA VAL A 67 -4.44 -10.91 -3.10
C VAL A 67 -4.62 -11.82 -1.86
N PRO A 68 -3.61 -12.60 -1.42
CA PRO A 68 -3.76 -13.44 -0.23
C PRO A 68 -3.89 -12.61 1.06
N LEU A 69 -3.24 -11.45 1.14
CA LEU A 69 -3.34 -10.57 2.31
C LEU A 69 -4.74 -9.98 2.47
N LEU A 70 -5.41 -9.62 1.37
CA LEU A 70 -6.82 -9.21 1.40
C LEU A 70 -7.74 -10.34 1.84
N ILE A 71 -7.51 -11.56 1.36
CA ILE A 71 -8.30 -12.73 1.76
C ILE A 71 -8.14 -12.97 3.27
N LEU A 72 -6.92 -12.92 3.79
CA LEU A 72 -6.64 -13.04 5.22
C LEU A 72 -7.29 -11.91 6.03
N GLN A 73 -7.29 -10.66 5.55
CA GLN A 73 -8.00 -9.56 6.21
C GLN A 73 -9.51 -9.80 6.27
N ILE A 74 -10.12 -10.29 5.19
CA ILE A 74 -11.55 -10.61 5.15
C ILE A 74 -11.87 -11.75 6.13
N LEU A 75 -11.03 -12.80 6.15
CA LEU A 75 -11.18 -13.91 7.09
C LEU A 75 -11.05 -13.45 8.55
N ASP A 76 -10.14 -12.54 8.86
CA ASP A 76 -9.98 -11.98 10.21
C ASP A 76 -11.23 -11.21 10.67
N ILE A 77 -11.81 -10.41 9.76
CA ILE A 77 -13.07 -9.68 10.00
C ILE A 77 -14.22 -10.67 10.26
N ILE A 78 -14.33 -11.75 9.47
CA ILE A 78 -15.37 -12.77 9.65
C ILE A 78 -15.15 -13.57 10.95
N ALA A 79 -13.90 -13.82 11.33
CA ALA A 79 -13.54 -14.57 12.54
C ALA A 79 -13.65 -13.72 13.83
N THR A 80 -13.69 -12.39 13.71
CA THR A 80 -13.81 -11.45 14.84
C THR A 80 -14.95 -11.79 15.82
N PRO A 81 -16.20 -12.06 15.41
CA PRO A 81 -17.28 -12.44 16.32
C PRO A 81 -17.03 -13.73 17.11
N PHE A 82 -16.23 -14.67 16.57
CA PHE A 82 -15.93 -15.94 17.21
C PHE A 82 -14.79 -15.86 18.24
N ARG A 83 -14.02 -14.76 18.29
CA ARG A 83 -12.96 -14.55 19.29
C ARG A 83 -13.49 -14.14 20.67
N HIS A 84 -14.75 -13.71 20.74
CA HIS A 84 -15.37 -13.18 21.95
C HIS A 84 -16.41 -14.12 22.57
N LEU A 85 -16.58 -15.32 22.02
CA LEU A 85 -17.31 -16.45 22.61
C LEU A 85 -16.34 -17.39 23.31
#